data_AF-A0AAV1YVH9-F1
#
_entry.id   AF-A0AAV1YVH9-F1
#
_cell.length_a   1.000
_cell.length_b   1.000
_cell.length_c   1.000
_cell.angle_alpha   90.00
_cell.angle_beta   90.00
_cell.angle_gamma   90.00
#
_symmetry.space_group_name_H-M   'P 1'
#
loop_
_entity.id
_entity.type
_entity.pdbx_description
1 polymer ?
#
loop_
_entity_poly.entity_id
_entity_poly.type
_entity_poly.pdbx_seq_one_letter_code
_entity_poly.pdbx_strand_id
1 'polypeptide(L)'
;MHLRVAIGEWVPFINITTESGRVVMSGPIANAFEIVARRVNFTYTLYRSEKDIWGTHSPDGTWTGMLGMLSRNEVDIALGPFTLTYGRWTSFKMSEPLYADEVEILVPVFGWKMSLFNILTVFQYKVWMFILLSIILLLIVMCLSDKCLHPESNLKDRLYKNFWSLTRTILLKGCVRRPDSYTRALLDTLWMLSTLVMSLYFSGMVLTYLFLRKTRQIDSLEDLAASKDILPILEYQSSVFSTFRVRFQPFWQLLCKVDVMARNANRYSISFNNASAL
;
A
#
# COMPACT_ATOMS: atom_id res chain seq x y z
N MET A 1 11.91 49.50 -4.23
CA MET A 1 10.62 48.82 -3.97
C MET A 1 10.76 47.97 -2.73
N HIS A 2 9.84 48.09 -1.77
CA HIS A 2 9.82 47.28 -0.55
C HIS A 2 8.51 46.48 -0.53
N LEU A 3 8.57 45.16 -0.35
CA LEU A 3 7.41 44.26 -0.45
C LEU A 3 7.14 43.52 0.85
N ARG A 4 5.87 43.41 1.19
CA ARG A 4 5.38 42.62 2.32
C ARG A 4 5.07 41.22 1.83
N VAL A 5 5.68 40.20 2.42
CA VAL A 5 5.58 38.81 1.95
C VAL A 5 4.96 37.94 3.04
N ALA A 6 3.79 37.35 2.75
CA ALA A 6 3.21 36.32 3.60
C ALA A 6 3.98 35.01 3.44
N ILE A 7 4.28 34.36 4.56
CA ILE A 7 4.94 33.05 4.61
C ILE A 7 4.21 32.10 5.57
N GLY A 8 4.35 30.81 5.30
CA GLY A 8 3.94 29.73 6.18
C GLY A 8 5.01 28.64 6.23
N GLU A 9 5.09 27.92 7.34
CA GLU A 9 6.07 26.84 7.54
C GLU A 9 5.60 25.56 6.85
N TRP A 10 6.39 25.06 5.90
CA TRP A 10 6.11 23.88 5.07
C TRP A 10 7.41 23.15 4.75
N VAL A 11 7.85 22.24 5.62
CA VAL A 11 9.09 21.47 5.44
C VAL A 11 8.89 20.41 4.33
N PRO A 12 9.86 20.23 3.40
CA PRO A 12 11.18 20.86 3.33
C PRO A 12 11.24 22.16 2.48
N PHE A 13 10.12 22.66 1.99
CA PHE A 13 10.06 23.79 1.04
C PHE A 13 10.40 25.15 1.66
N ILE A 14 9.81 25.44 2.82
CA ILE A 14 10.02 26.66 3.60
C ILE A 14 10.06 26.27 5.07
N ASN A 15 11.23 26.44 5.68
CA ASN A 15 11.44 26.32 7.11
C ASN A 15 11.58 27.74 7.71
N ILE A 16 10.83 28.02 8.77
CA ILE A 16 10.79 29.34 9.41
C ILE A 16 11.47 29.26 10.76
N THR A 17 12.54 30.02 10.94
CA THR A 17 13.25 30.14 12.20
C THR A 17 13.22 31.59 12.69
N THR A 18 13.25 31.79 14.00
CA THR A 18 13.31 33.13 14.58
C THR A 18 14.67 33.34 15.21
N GLU A 19 15.55 34.05 14.52
CA GLU A 19 16.90 34.37 15.01
C GLU A 19 16.93 35.83 15.47
N SER A 20 17.33 36.08 16.73
CA SER A 20 17.46 37.44 17.29
C SER A 20 16.20 38.33 17.17
N GLY A 21 15.00 37.72 17.19
CA GLY A 21 13.72 38.42 17.04
C GLY A 21 13.34 38.76 15.60
N ARG A 22 14.13 38.32 14.60
CA ARG A 22 13.81 38.42 13.17
C ARG A 22 13.36 37.06 12.64
N VAL A 23 12.30 37.07 11.85
CA VAL A 23 11.83 35.88 11.13
C VAL A 23 12.75 35.65 9.94
N VAL A 24 13.39 34.49 9.90
CA VAL A 24 14.26 34.04 8.82
C VAL A 24 13.65 32.80 8.18
N MET A 25 13.59 32.79 6.86
CA MET A 25 13.12 31.65 6.08
C MET A 25 14.29 30.93 5.41
N SER A 26 14.23 29.61 5.35
CA SER A 26 15.19 28.76 4.66
C SER A 26 14.47 27.67 3.86
N GLY A 27 15.13 27.09 2.86
CA GLY A 27 14.58 26.03 2.02
C GLY A 27 14.59 26.36 0.52
N PRO A 28 14.25 25.40 -0.35
CA PRO A 28 14.34 25.56 -1.80
C PRO A 28 13.54 26.76 -2.34
N ILE A 29 12.30 26.94 -1.87
CA ILE A 29 11.43 28.04 -2.31
C ILE A 29 11.94 29.39 -1.77
N ALA A 30 12.41 29.42 -0.51
CA ALA A 30 13.00 30.61 0.09
C ALA A 30 14.25 31.06 -0.70
N ASN A 31 15.14 30.14 -1.03
CA ASN A 31 16.35 30.42 -1.81
C ASN A 31 16.01 30.93 -3.21
N ALA A 32 15.02 30.32 -3.88
CA ALA A 32 14.55 30.78 -5.18
C ALA A 32 14.01 32.22 -5.11
N PHE A 33 13.21 32.53 -4.08
CA PHE A 33 12.69 33.87 -3.87
C PHE A 33 13.80 34.90 -3.61
N GLU A 34 14.81 34.54 -2.83
CA GLU A 34 15.95 35.42 -2.55
C GLU A 34 16.75 35.75 -3.81
N ILE A 35 16.93 34.76 -4.71
CA ILE A 35 17.57 34.98 -6.02
C ILE A 35 16.75 35.98 -6.84
N VAL A 36 15.41 35.86 -6.85
CA VAL A 36 14.53 36.80 -7.54
C VAL A 36 14.64 38.20 -6.93
N ALA A 37 14.63 38.31 -5.59
CA ALA A 37 14.80 39.58 -4.89
C ALA A 37 16.11 40.28 -5.25
N ARG A 38 17.22 39.53 -5.30
CA ARG A 38 18.53 40.05 -5.69
C ARG A 38 18.58 40.45 -7.17
N ARG A 39 17.97 39.68 -8.07
CA ARG A 39 17.95 39.96 -9.53
C ARG A 39 17.10 41.18 -9.90
N VAL A 40 15.95 41.35 -9.24
CA VAL A 40 15.01 42.45 -9.49
C VAL A 40 15.33 43.68 -8.60
N ASN A 41 16.20 43.52 -7.61
CA ASN A 41 16.65 44.57 -6.69
C ASN A 41 15.50 45.18 -5.86
N PHE A 42 14.72 44.32 -5.19
CA PHE A 42 13.73 44.74 -4.20
C PHE A 42 14.10 44.25 -2.80
N THR A 43 13.57 44.94 -1.79
CA THR A 43 13.67 44.54 -0.38
C THR A 43 12.33 44.02 0.10
N TYR A 44 12.32 43.21 1.15
CA TYR A 44 11.07 42.64 1.65
C TYR A 44 11.04 42.49 3.17
N THR A 45 9.82 42.40 3.71
CA THR A 45 9.52 42.06 5.11
C THR A 45 8.62 40.84 5.14
N LEU A 46 8.92 39.91 6.04
CA LEU A 46 8.21 38.64 6.17
C LEU A 46 7.09 38.75 7.21
N TYR A 47 5.90 38.30 6.84
CA TYR A 47 4.72 38.23 7.70
C TYR A 47 4.28 36.77 7.78
N ARG A 48 4.36 36.17 8.97
CA ARG A 48 3.89 34.79 9.17
C ARG A 48 2.37 34.76 9.24
N SER A 49 1.75 33.79 8.56
CA SER A 49 0.32 33.55 8.69
C SER A 49 -0.01 32.93 10.05
N GLU A 50 -1.12 33.34 10.69
CA GLU A 50 -1.50 32.92 12.05
C GLU A 50 -1.64 31.40 12.24
N LYS A 51 -1.84 30.63 11.15
CA LYS A 51 -2.01 29.17 11.18
C LYS A 51 -1.22 28.44 10.08
N ASP A 52 -0.28 29.13 9.45
CA ASP A 52 0.50 28.63 8.30
C ASP A 52 -0.32 28.08 7.11
N ILE A 53 -1.64 28.29 7.09
CA ILE A 53 -2.55 27.82 6.05
C ILE A 53 -2.41 28.61 4.74
N TRP A 54 -2.43 27.90 3.61
CA TRP A 54 -2.38 28.53 2.28
C TRP A 54 -3.54 29.50 2.03
N GLY A 55 -4.75 29.05 2.37
CA GLY A 55 -5.98 29.77 2.10
C GLY A 55 -6.91 29.05 1.15
N THR A 56 -8.19 29.13 1.49
CA THR A 56 -9.31 28.59 0.72
C THR A 56 -10.36 29.66 0.48
N HIS A 57 -11.05 29.55 -0.65
CA HIS A 57 -12.21 30.37 -0.92
C HIS A 57 -13.38 29.90 -0.05
N SER A 58 -13.82 30.77 0.86
CA SER A 58 -14.98 30.56 1.71
C SER A 58 -16.29 30.71 0.92
N PRO A 59 -17.40 30.11 1.38
CA PRO A 59 -18.72 30.33 0.78
C PRO A 59 -19.12 31.81 0.78
N ASP A 60 -18.65 32.57 1.77
CA ASP A 60 -18.93 33.99 1.95
C ASP A 60 -18.17 34.90 0.95
N GLY A 61 -17.46 34.31 -0.01
CA GLY A 61 -16.69 35.04 -1.03
C GLY A 61 -15.31 35.55 -0.54
N THR A 62 -14.95 35.26 0.69
CA THR A 62 -13.67 35.68 1.29
C THR A 62 -12.60 34.59 1.17
N TRP A 63 -11.32 34.99 1.18
CA TRP A 63 -10.19 34.07 1.25
C TRP A 63 -9.63 34.01 2.68
N THR A 64 -9.27 32.80 3.11
CA THR A 64 -8.57 32.57 4.39
C THR A 64 -7.04 32.47 4.19
N GLY A 65 -6.28 32.41 5.29
CA GLY A 65 -4.84 32.14 5.24
C GLY A 65 -4.00 33.19 4.50
N MET A 66 -2.89 32.75 3.92
CA MET A 66 -1.98 33.62 3.15
C MET A 66 -2.68 34.31 1.98
N LEU A 67 -3.55 33.59 1.24
CA LEU A 67 -4.35 34.19 0.17
C LEU A 67 -5.38 35.20 0.69
N GLY A 68 -5.87 35.02 1.92
CA GLY A 68 -6.72 36.00 2.61
C GLY A 68 -5.98 37.29 2.94
N MET A 69 -4.73 37.19 3.43
CA MET A 69 -3.88 38.35 3.68
C MET A 69 -3.62 39.12 2.38
N LEU A 70 -3.38 38.39 1.28
CA LEU A 70 -3.21 38.99 -0.05
C LEU A 70 -4.50 39.66 -0.54
N SER A 71 -5.65 39.01 -0.37
CA SER A 71 -6.96 39.56 -0.74
C SER A 71 -7.34 40.81 0.06
N ARG A 72 -6.86 40.96 1.29
CA ARG A 72 -7.09 42.13 2.16
C ARG A 72 -6.02 43.22 2.00
N ASN A 73 -5.09 43.08 1.05
CA ASN A 73 -3.95 43.99 0.84
C ASN A 73 -3.03 44.15 2.08
N GLU A 74 -3.01 43.17 2.98
CA GLU A 74 -2.10 43.14 4.14
C GLU A 74 -0.67 42.80 3.73
N VAL A 75 -0.53 42.04 2.65
CA VAL A 75 0.75 41.66 2.03
C VAL A 75 0.69 41.87 0.53
N ASP A 76 1.86 41.98 -0.10
CA ASP A 76 2.00 42.19 -1.54
C ASP A 76 2.29 40.87 -2.29
N ILE A 77 2.89 39.88 -1.61
CA ILE A 77 3.20 38.56 -2.14
C ILE A 77 2.81 37.50 -1.10
N ALA A 78 2.24 36.38 -1.54
CA ALA A 78 2.13 35.17 -0.74
C ALA A 78 3.15 34.14 -1.25
N LEU A 79 4.10 33.73 -0.40
CA LEU A 79 5.17 32.81 -0.74
C LEU A 79 4.94 31.45 -0.09
N GLY A 80 4.91 30.41 -0.91
CA GLY A 80 4.65 29.04 -0.48
C GLY A 80 4.53 28.08 -1.66
N PRO A 81 4.50 26.76 -1.39
CA PRO A 81 4.20 25.75 -2.41
C PRO A 81 2.71 25.80 -2.76
N PHE A 82 2.30 26.80 -3.55
CA PHE A 82 0.91 26.95 -3.97
C PHE A 82 0.61 26.10 -5.20
N THR A 83 -0.32 25.16 -5.05
CA THR A 83 -0.91 24.46 -6.18
C THR A 83 -1.71 25.42 -7.06
N LEU A 84 -1.41 25.40 -8.36
CA LEU A 84 -2.14 26.11 -9.40
C LEU A 84 -3.52 25.48 -9.60
N THR A 85 -4.56 26.13 -9.09
CA THR A 85 -5.95 25.71 -9.29
C THR A 85 -6.74 26.79 -9.99
N TYR A 86 -7.78 26.42 -10.74
CA TYR A 86 -8.60 27.38 -11.48
C TYR A 86 -9.12 28.52 -10.59
N GLY A 87 -9.68 28.19 -9.43
CA GLY A 87 -10.21 29.20 -8.51
C GLY A 87 -9.16 30.17 -7.94
N ARG A 88 -7.90 29.72 -7.77
CA ARG A 88 -6.81 30.60 -7.34
C ARG A 88 -6.29 31.45 -8.49
N TRP A 89 -6.14 30.87 -9.68
CA TRP A 89 -5.68 31.55 -10.89
C TRP A 89 -6.63 32.68 -11.34
N THR A 90 -7.94 32.49 -11.20
CA THR A 90 -8.92 33.52 -11.54
C THR A 90 -8.94 34.69 -10.56
N SER A 91 -8.53 34.48 -9.31
CA SER A 91 -8.58 35.49 -8.25
C SER A 91 -7.24 36.19 -8.02
N PHE A 92 -6.11 35.53 -8.32
CA PHE A 92 -4.77 36.04 -8.05
C PHE A 92 -3.84 35.84 -9.25
N LYS A 93 -2.89 36.76 -9.42
CA LYS A 93 -1.80 36.61 -10.38
C LYS A 93 -0.74 35.69 -9.80
N MET A 94 -0.61 34.47 -10.34
CA MET A 94 0.39 33.50 -9.91
C MET A 94 1.63 33.57 -10.81
N SER A 95 2.79 33.18 -10.26
CA SER A 95 4.00 33.00 -11.05
C SER A 95 3.91 31.75 -11.92
N GLU A 96 4.85 31.61 -12.86
CA GLU A 96 5.07 30.34 -13.53
C GLU A 96 5.36 29.23 -12.50
N PRO A 97 4.85 28.00 -12.72
CA PRO A 97 5.12 26.87 -11.83
C PRO A 97 6.62 26.59 -11.72
N LEU A 98 7.14 26.52 -10.48
CA LEU A 98 8.55 26.18 -10.24
C LEU A 98 8.84 24.69 -10.43
N TYR A 99 7.87 23.84 -10.15
CA TYR A 99 7.93 22.39 -10.35
C TYR A 99 6.51 21.84 -10.55
N ALA A 100 6.42 20.64 -11.10
CA ALA A 100 5.19 19.86 -11.21
C ALA A 100 5.27 18.66 -10.27
N ASP A 101 4.16 18.33 -9.63
CA ASP A 101 4.02 17.20 -8.72
C ASP A 101 2.69 16.50 -8.97
N GLU A 102 2.63 15.20 -8.66
CA GLU A 102 1.44 14.36 -8.84
C GLU A 102 0.81 14.03 -7.49
N VAL A 103 -0.52 13.88 -7.47
CA VAL A 103 -1.23 13.50 -6.25
C VAL A 103 -1.19 11.98 -6.12
N GLU A 104 -0.45 11.49 -5.14
CA GLU A 104 -0.31 10.06 -4.85
C GLU A 104 -1.08 9.63 -3.60
N ILE A 105 -1.39 8.33 -3.51
CA ILE A 105 -2.01 7.72 -2.33
C ILE A 105 -0.91 7.06 -1.50
N LEU A 106 -0.68 7.59 -0.30
CA LEU A 106 0.26 6.99 0.65
C LEU A 106 -0.47 5.98 1.55
N VAL A 107 -0.01 4.73 1.53
CA VAL A 107 -0.57 3.63 2.34
C VAL A 107 0.52 3.05 3.24
N PRO A 108 0.22 2.74 4.51
CA PRO A 108 1.20 2.08 5.39
C PRO A 108 1.61 0.71 4.84
N VAL A 109 2.88 0.36 5.04
CA VAL A 109 3.37 -0.98 4.72
C VAL A 109 2.74 -1.98 5.67
N PHE A 110 1.85 -2.85 5.17
CA PHE A 110 1.23 -3.89 5.99
C PHE A 110 2.28 -4.93 6.41
N GLY A 111 2.45 -5.12 7.71
CA GLY A 111 3.30 -6.17 8.27
C GLY A 111 2.78 -7.57 7.92
N TRP A 112 3.67 -8.45 7.44
CA TRP A 112 3.32 -9.83 7.13
C TRP A 112 3.18 -10.63 8.43
N LYS A 113 1.99 -11.20 8.67
CA LYS A 113 1.78 -12.16 9.75
C LYS A 113 2.09 -13.55 9.25
N MET A 114 3.23 -14.10 9.67
CA MET A 114 3.59 -15.49 9.41
C MET A 114 2.70 -16.39 10.28
N SER A 115 1.75 -17.08 9.65
CA SER A 115 1.04 -18.19 10.28
C SER A 115 1.64 -19.50 9.80
N LEU A 116 1.83 -20.46 10.70
CA LEU A 116 2.31 -21.81 10.34
C LEU A 116 1.38 -22.49 9.32
N PHE A 117 0.11 -22.11 9.29
CA PHE A 117 -0.88 -22.62 8.34
C PHE A 117 -0.78 -21.99 6.95
N ASN A 118 0.00 -20.92 6.75
CA ASN A 118 0.23 -20.33 5.42
C ASN A 118 0.91 -21.33 4.48
N ILE A 119 1.63 -22.32 5.00
CA ILE A 119 2.23 -23.40 4.19
C ILE A 119 1.14 -24.24 3.49
N LEU A 120 -0.03 -24.42 4.11
CA LEU A 120 -1.15 -25.14 3.50
C LEU A 120 -1.82 -24.33 2.38
N THR A 121 -1.63 -23.01 2.34
CA THR A 121 -2.17 -22.15 1.28
C THR A 121 -1.36 -22.19 -0.03
N VAL A 122 -0.23 -22.91 -0.04
CA VAL A 122 0.58 -23.11 -1.25
C VAL A 122 -0.21 -23.80 -2.36
N PHE A 123 -1.07 -24.75 -1.99
CA PHE A 123 -2.02 -25.36 -2.91
C PHE A 123 -3.44 -24.87 -2.61
N GLN A 124 -4.22 -24.69 -3.66
CA GLN A 124 -5.65 -24.45 -3.51
C GLN A 124 -6.32 -25.66 -2.84
N TYR A 125 -7.37 -25.42 -2.05
CA TYR A 125 -8.14 -26.47 -1.40
C TYR A 125 -8.59 -27.59 -2.36
N LYS A 126 -8.96 -27.24 -3.59
CA LYS A 126 -9.31 -28.22 -4.64
C LYS A 126 -8.17 -29.19 -4.95
N VAL A 127 -6.93 -28.71 -5.01
CA VAL A 127 -5.75 -29.54 -5.29
C VAL A 127 -5.48 -30.50 -4.14
N TRP A 128 -5.60 -30.04 -2.89
CA TRP A 128 -5.51 -30.93 -1.72
C TRP A 128 -6.53 -32.06 -1.76
N MET A 129 -7.78 -31.75 -2.14
CA MET A 129 -8.82 -32.77 -2.32
C MET A 129 -8.47 -33.78 -3.42
N PHE A 130 -7.92 -33.34 -4.55
CA PHE A 130 -7.46 -34.24 -5.61
C PHE A 130 -6.27 -35.11 -5.18
N ILE A 131 -5.33 -34.58 -4.40
CA ILE A 131 -4.21 -35.37 -3.85
C ILE A 131 -4.76 -36.47 -2.94
N LEU A 132 -5.65 -36.14 -2.00
CA LEU A 132 -6.27 -37.13 -1.10
C LEU A 132 -7.04 -38.20 -1.89
N LEU A 133 -7.83 -37.77 -2.89
CA LEU A 133 -8.58 -38.69 -3.75
C LEU A 133 -7.63 -39.62 -4.53
N SER A 134 -6.53 -39.09 -5.07
CA SER A 134 -5.55 -39.89 -5.81
C SER A 134 -4.88 -40.95 -4.93
N ILE A 135 -4.57 -40.62 -3.67
CA ILE A 135 -4.00 -41.57 -2.70
C ILE A 135 -4.99 -42.70 -2.40
N ILE A 136 -6.27 -42.37 -2.21
CA ILE A 136 -7.33 -43.36 -1.95
C ILE A 136 -7.51 -44.28 -3.16
N LEU A 137 -7.56 -43.72 -4.38
CA LEU A 137 -7.70 -44.50 -5.61
C LEU A 137 -6.51 -45.43 -5.82
N LEU A 138 -5.28 -44.96 -5.61
CA LEU A 138 -4.08 -45.78 -5.71
C LEU A 138 -4.06 -46.89 -4.65
N LEU A 139 -4.48 -46.61 -3.42
CA LEU A 139 -4.60 -47.61 -2.37
C LEU A 139 -5.58 -48.73 -2.78
N ILE A 140 -6.72 -48.37 -3.40
CA ILE A 140 -7.70 -49.34 -3.90
C ILE A 140 -7.09 -50.17 -5.03
N VAL A 141 -6.47 -49.54 -6.04
CA VAL A 141 -5.87 -50.23 -7.18
C VAL A 141 -4.74 -51.18 -6.74
N MET A 142 -3.86 -50.74 -5.83
CA MET A 142 -2.80 -51.58 -5.28
C MET A 142 -3.35 -52.77 -4.49
N CYS A 143 -4.38 -52.55 -3.67
CA CYS A 143 -5.05 -53.63 -2.94
C CYS A 143 -5.76 -54.64 -3.86
N LEU A 144 -6.36 -54.18 -4.97
CA LEU A 144 -6.96 -55.05 -5.98
C LEU A 144 -5.88 -55.86 -6.71
N SER A 145 -4.78 -55.22 -7.10
CA SER A 145 -3.63 -55.90 -7.72
C SER A 145 -3.06 -56.98 -6.81
N ASP A 146 -2.91 -56.68 -5.51
CA ASP A 146 -2.48 -57.64 -4.49
C ASP A 146 -3.45 -58.82 -4.32
N LYS A 147 -4.76 -58.56 -4.38
CA LYS A 147 -5.77 -59.61 -4.29
C LYS A 147 -5.70 -60.58 -5.46
N CYS A 148 -5.44 -60.08 -6.68
CA CYS A 148 -5.29 -60.90 -7.87
C CYS A 148 -4.03 -61.77 -7.83
N LEU A 149 -2.92 -61.26 -7.28
CA LEU A 149 -1.65 -62.00 -7.19
C LEU A 149 -1.58 -62.96 -5.99
N HIS A 150 -2.15 -62.56 -4.85
CA HIS A 150 -2.11 -63.30 -3.59
C HIS A 150 -3.51 -63.35 -2.94
N PRO A 151 -4.38 -64.27 -3.38
CA PRO A 151 -5.78 -64.34 -2.92
C PRO A 151 -5.90 -64.71 -1.43
N GLU A 152 -4.93 -65.46 -0.89
CA GLU A 152 -4.85 -65.94 0.50
C GLU A 152 -4.56 -64.84 1.55
N SER A 153 -4.24 -63.62 1.11
CA SER A 153 -3.79 -62.55 2.01
C SER A 153 -4.93 -61.81 2.72
N ASN A 154 -4.78 -61.59 4.02
CA ASN A 154 -5.71 -60.78 4.83
C ASN A 154 -5.84 -59.35 4.29
N LEU A 155 -7.07 -58.82 4.24
CA LEU A 155 -7.33 -57.46 3.77
C LEU A 155 -6.61 -56.38 4.59
N LYS A 156 -6.57 -56.54 5.92
CA LYS A 156 -5.93 -55.58 6.84
C LYS A 156 -4.42 -55.47 6.57
N ASP A 157 -3.76 -56.59 6.36
CA ASP A 157 -2.32 -56.63 6.11
C ASP A 157 -1.97 -55.98 4.76
N ARG A 158 -2.81 -56.15 3.74
CA ARG A 158 -2.65 -55.48 2.44
C ARG A 158 -2.78 -53.97 2.57
N LEU A 159 -3.84 -53.49 3.23
CA LEU A 159 -4.07 -52.06 3.43
C LEU A 159 -2.93 -51.41 4.21
N TYR A 160 -2.48 -52.04 5.30
CA TYR A 160 -1.37 -51.53 6.10
C TYR A 160 -0.06 -51.45 5.29
N LYS A 161 0.29 -52.52 4.56
CA LYS A 161 1.50 -52.56 3.73
C LYS A 161 1.46 -51.52 2.60
N ASN A 162 0.34 -51.41 1.90
CA ASN A 162 0.18 -50.45 0.79
C ASN A 162 0.14 -49.00 1.27
N PHE A 163 -0.57 -48.74 2.37
CA PHE A 163 -0.60 -47.43 2.99
C PHE A 163 0.79 -46.97 3.43
N TRP A 164 1.55 -47.86 4.07
CA TRP A 164 2.91 -47.56 4.49
C TRP A 164 3.85 -47.34 3.30
N SER A 165 3.70 -48.13 2.23
CA SER A 165 4.44 -47.94 0.98
C SER A 165 4.17 -46.56 0.37
N LEU A 166 2.90 -46.19 0.19
CA LEU A 166 2.50 -44.89 -0.35
C LEU A 166 3.02 -43.72 0.51
N THR A 167 2.93 -43.85 1.84
CA THR A 167 3.42 -42.84 2.78
C THR A 167 4.92 -42.62 2.64
N ARG A 168 5.70 -43.70 2.45
CA ARG A 168 7.16 -43.59 2.24
C ARG A 168 7.49 -42.89 0.92
N THR A 169 6.80 -43.24 -0.16
CA THR A 169 7.00 -42.59 -1.46
C THR A 169 6.68 -41.10 -1.44
N ILE A 170 5.61 -40.70 -0.73
CA ILE A 170 5.29 -39.27 -0.51
C ILE A 170 6.40 -38.55 0.26
N LEU A 171 6.99 -39.20 1.26
CA LEU A 171 8.14 -38.69 2.02
C LEU A 171 9.46 -38.72 1.23
N LEU A 172 9.40 -39.04 -0.07
CA LEU A 172 10.56 -39.28 -0.94
C LEU A 172 11.53 -40.32 -0.38
N LYS A 173 11.04 -41.21 0.48
CA LYS A 173 11.78 -42.35 0.98
C LYS A 173 11.59 -43.50 0.01
N GLY A 174 12.70 -44.05 -0.49
CA GLY A 174 12.68 -45.15 -1.44
C GLY A 174 11.86 -46.36 -0.96
N CYS A 175 11.39 -47.15 -1.92
CA CYS A 175 10.64 -48.37 -1.64
C CYS A 175 11.59 -49.46 -1.11
N VAL A 176 11.18 -50.14 -0.03
CA VAL A 176 11.95 -51.26 0.55
C VAL A 176 11.60 -52.59 -0.10
N ARG A 177 10.41 -52.69 -0.69
CA ARG A 177 9.89 -53.93 -1.27
C ARG A 177 9.93 -53.86 -2.78
N ARG A 178 10.46 -54.91 -3.42
CA ARG A 178 10.40 -55.04 -4.87
C ARG A 178 8.96 -55.36 -5.29
N PRO A 179 8.44 -54.73 -6.35
CA PRO A 179 7.11 -55.05 -6.87
C PRO A 179 7.10 -56.47 -7.44
N ASP A 180 6.09 -57.25 -7.06
CA ASP A 180 5.96 -58.67 -7.43
C ASP A 180 5.50 -58.86 -8.90
N SER A 181 5.05 -57.80 -9.58
CA SER A 181 4.56 -57.81 -10.97
C SER A 181 4.96 -56.54 -11.72
N TYR A 182 5.14 -56.64 -13.04
CA TYR A 182 5.45 -55.51 -13.93
C TYR A 182 4.37 -54.41 -13.89
N THR A 183 3.09 -54.78 -13.78
CA THR A 183 1.98 -53.81 -13.69
C THR A 183 2.07 -52.99 -12.41
N ARG A 184 2.50 -53.63 -11.31
CA ARG A 184 2.72 -52.95 -10.03
C ARG A 184 3.96 -52.07 -10.07
N ALA A 185 5.04 -52.55 -10.69
CA ALA A 185 6.24 -51.77 -10.90
C ALA A 185 5.96 -50.49 -11.69
N LEU A 186 5.15 -50.56 -12.75
CA LEU A 186 4.74 -49.41 -13.53
C LEU A 186 3.90 -48.42 -12.69
N LEU A 187 2.96 -48.92 -11.89
CA LEU A 187 2.15 -48.07 -11.02
C LEU A 187 2.99 -47.35 -9.95
N ASP A 188 3.90 -48.08 -9.30
CA ASP A 188 4.78 -47.55 -8.26
C ASP A 188 5.76 -46.52 -8.83
N THR A 189 6.31 -46.76 -10.03
CA THR A 189 7.22 -45.83 -10.70
C THR A 189 6.53 -44.56 -11.18
N LEU A 190 5.33 -44.68 -11.76
CA LEU A 190 4.51 -43.51 -12.14
C LEU A 190 4.10 -42.70 -10.92
N TRP A 191 3.71 -43.36 -9.83
CA TRP A 191 3.40 -42.69 -8.56
C TRP A 191 4.63 -41.97 -7.99
N MET A 192 5.77 -42.64 -7.96
CA MET A 192 7.04 -42.06 -7.52
C MET A 192 7.40 -40.80 -8.32
N LEU A 193 7.31 -40.87 -9.65
CA LEU A 193 7.54 -39.70 -10.52
C LEU A 193 6.56 -38.56 -10.20
N SER A 194 5.28 -38.89 -10.01
CA SER A 194 4.25 -37.90 -9.67
C SER A 194 4.54 -37.22 -8.32
N THR A 195 4.90 -37.99 -7.30
CA THR A 195 5.27 -37.44 -5.98
C THR A 195 6.54 -36.60 -6.02
N LEU A 196 7.51 -36.97 -6.88
CA LEU A 196 8.73 -36.20 -7.08
C LEU A 196 8.42 -34.83 -7.69
N VAL A 197 7.64 -34.79 -8.78
CA VAL A 197 7.23 -33.54 -9.42
C VAL A 197 6.44 -32.66 -8.46
N MET A 198 5.49 -33.23 -7.72
CA MET A 198 4.70 -32.50 -6.73
C MET A 198 5.56 -31.92 -5.60
N SER A 199 6.56 -32.67 -5.12
CA SER A 199 7.47 -32.19 -4.07
C SER A 199 8.36 -31.04 -4.55
N LEU A 200 8.91 -31.13 -5.76
CA LEU A 200 9.70 -30.07 -6.37
C LEU A 200 8.89 -28.78 -6.55
N TYR A 201 7.65 -28.92 -7.04
CA TYR A 201 6.74 -27.79 -7.19
C TYR A 201 6.39 -27.15 -5.84
N PHE A 202 6.05 -27.97 -4.84
CA PHE A 202 5.73 -27.48 -3.51
C PHE A 202 6.91 -26.71 -2.88
N SER A 203 8.12 -27.26 -2.99
CA SER A 203 9.34 -26.60 -2.51
C SER A 203 9.57 -25.25 -3.21
N GLY A 204 9.44 -25.20 -4.54
CA GLY A 204 9.59 -23.97 -5.31
C GLY A 204 8.55 -22.90 -4.98
N MET A 205 7.30 -23.30 -4.74
CA MET A 205 6.25 -22.37 -4.33
C MET A 205 6.48 -21.86 -2.91
N VAL A 206 6.82 -22.73 -1.94
CA VAL A 206 7.16 -22.29 -0.58
C VAL A 206 8.30 -21.26 -0.61
N LEU A 207 9.34 -21.51 -1.42
CA LEU A 207 10.45 -20.58 -1.61
C LEU A 207 9.96 -19.21 -2.12
N THR A 208 9.12 -19.23 -3.15
CA THR A 208 8.51 -18.03 -3.75
C THR A 208 7.68 -17.26 -2.71
N TYR A 209 6.86 -17.94 -1.90
CA TYR A 209 6.07 -17.32 -0.85
C TYR A 209 6.90 -16.71 0.29
N LEU A 210 8.09 -17.26 0.57
CA LEU A 210 9.00 -16.71 1.58
C LEU A 210 9.74 -15.47 1.07
N PHE A 211 10.09 -15.42 -0.22
CA PHE A 211 10.80 -14.28 -0.81
C PHE A 211 9.88 -13.16 -1.28
N LEU A 212 8.80 -13.49 -2.00
CA LEU A 212 7.84 -12.53 -2.50
C LEU A 212 6.81 -12.21 -1.42
N ARG A 213 7.08 -11.11 -0.72
CA ARG A 213 6.14 -10.50 0.22
C ARG A 213 5.00 -9.87 -0.58
N LYS A 214 3.98 -10.64 -0.95
CA LYS A 214 2.71 -10.10 -1.43
C LYS A 214 2.01 -9.40 -0.27
N THR A 215 2.33 -8.12 -0.07
CA THR A 215 1.46 -7.23 0.69
C THR A 215 0.25 -6.90 -0.17
N ARG A 216 -0.89 -6.61 0.48
CA ARG A 216 -2.04 -6.05 -0.22
C ARG A 216 -1.63 -4.66 -0.71
N GLN A 217 -1.42 -4.54 -2.01
CA GLN A 217 -1.13 -3.26 -2.66
C GLN A 217 -2.47 -2.57 -2.97
N ILE A 218 -2.53 -1.27 -2.72
CA ILE A 218 -3.64 -0.40 -3.16
C ILE A 218 -3.03 0.48 -4.23
N ASP A 219 -3.29 0.10 -5.48
CA ASP A 219 -2.70 0.79 -6.63
C ASP A 219 -3.70 1.78 -7.24
N SER A 220 -4.99 1.63 -6.93
CA SER A 220 -6.07 2.44 -7.48
C SER A 220 -6.98 3.04 -6.40
N LEU A 221 -7.68 4.10 -6.80
CA LEU A 221 -8.66 4.76 -5.97
C LEU A 221 -9.87 3.84 -5.71
N GLU A 222 -10.21 2.99 -6.68
CA GLU A 222 -11.23 1.96 -6.60
C GLU A 222 -10.87 0.88 -5.57
N ASP A 223 -9.61 0.44 -5.54
CA ASP A 223 -9.13 -0.52 -4.53
C ASP A 223 -9.21 0.06 -3.11
N LEU A 224 -8.91 1.36 -2.98
CA LEU A 224 -9.06 2.09 -1.73
C LEU A 224 -10.53 2.15 -1.28
N ALA A 225 -11.47 2.42 -2.19
CA ALA A 225 -12.90 2.40 -1.90
C ALA A 225 -13.44 1.01 -1.54
N ALA A 226 -12.91 -0.04 -2.16
CA ALA A 226 -13.28 -1.41 -1.85
C ALA A 226 -12.72 -1.87 -0.50
N SER A 227 -11.63 -1.26 -0.05
CA SER A 227 -11.03 -1.55 1.25
C SER A 227 -11.89 -0.97 2.38
N LYS A 228 -12.32 -1.84 3.31
CA LYS A 228 -13.02 -1.42 4.54
C LYS A 228 -12.07 -1.20 5.72
N ASP A 229 -10.84 -1.70 5.60
CA ASP A 229 -9.87 -1.74 6.69
C ASP A 229 -9.04 -0.45 6.79
N ILE A 230 -9.04 0.37 5.74
CA ILE A 230 -8.17 1.55 5.63
C ILE A 230 -9.04 2.79 5.51
N LEU A 231 -8.79 3.73 6.42
CA LEU A 231 -9.47 5.02 6.43
C LEU A 231 -8.66 6.02 5.60
N PRO A 232 -9.15 6.47 4.44
CA PRO A 232 -8.48 7.51 3.67
C PRO A 232 -8.50 8.84 4.43
N ILE A 233 -7.41 9.60 4.44
CA ILE A 233 -7.34 10.90 5.10
C ILE A 233 -6.92 11.94 4.06
N LEU A 234 -7.62 13.08 4.05
CA LEU A 234 -7.29 14.24 3.22
C LEU A 234 -7.09 15.44 4.13
N GLU A 235 -6.04 16.21 3.88
CA GLU A 235 -5.77 17.44 4.63
C GLU A 235 -6.87 18.47 4.36
N TYR A 236 -7.54 18.93 5.41
CA TYR A 236 -8.59 19.93 5.32
C TYR A 236 -8.03 21.26 4.81
N GLN A 237 -8.82 21.98 4.00
CA GLN A 237 -8.41 23.25 3.37
C GLN A 237 -7.22 23.17 2.38
N SER A 238 -6.80 21.96 1.99
CA SER A 238 -5.82 21.78 0.91
C SER A 238 -6.42 21.97 -0.48
N SER A 239 -5.57 22.22 -1.48
CA SER A 239 -5.97 22.21 -2.89
C SER A 239 -6.51 20.85 -3.32
N VAL A 240 -5.94 19.77 -2.78
CA VAL A 240 -6.35 18.39 -3.07
C VAL A 240 -7.78 18.16 -2.57
N PHE A 241 -8.08 18.56 -1.32
CA PHE A 241 -9.42 18.47 -0.75
C PHE A 241 -10.47 19.19 -1.61
N SER A 242 -10.21 20.43 -2.01
CA SER A 242 -11.13 21.20 -2.85
C SER A 242 -11.33 20.58 -4.24
N THR A 243 -10.26 20.02 -4.82
CA THR A 243 -10.30 19.36 -6.13
C THR A 243 -11.07 18.03 -6.07
N PHE A 244 -10.84 17.22 -5.04
CA PHE A 244 -11.59 15.98 -4.80
C PHE A 244 -13.09 16.24 -4.63
N ARG A 245 -13.45 17.28 -3.86
CA ARG A 245 -14.84 17.69 -3.67
C ARG A 245 -15.53 18.07 -4.98
N VAL A 246 -14.85 18.76 -5.90
CA VAL A 246 -15.49 19.25 -7.14
C VAL A 246 -15.44 18.22 -8.25
N ARG A 247 -14.28 17.58 -8.48
CA ARG A 247 -14.01 16.75 -9.65
C ARG A 247 -14.36 15.28 -9.46
N PHE A 248 -14.22 14.75 -8.25
CA PHE A 248 -14.41 13.32 -7.95
C PHE A 248 -15.68 13.07 -7.11
N GLN A 249 -16.79 13.73 -7.44
CA GLN A 249 -18.08 13.63 -6.76
C GLN A 249 -18.59 12.20 -6.47
N PRO A 250 -18.60 11.24 -7.43
CA PRO A 250 -19.09 9.89 -7.14
C PRO A 250 -18.22 9.16 -6.11
N PHE A 251 -16.91 9.39 -6.15
CA PHE A 251 -15.96 8.84 -5.17
C PHE A 251 -16.06 9.55 -3.82
N TRP A 252 -16.22 10.87 -3.84
CA TRP A 252 -16.42 11.71 -2.66
C TRP A 252 -17.65 11.27 -1.85
N GLN A 253 -18.75 10.93 -2.52
CA GLN A 253 -19.94 10.41 -1.84
C GLN A 253 -19.69 9.06 -1.16
N LEU A 254 -18.85 8.21 -1.75
CA LEU A 254 -18.47 6.93 -1.15
C LEU A 254 -17.56 7.13 0.07
N LEU A 255 -16.61 8.07 -0.03
CA LEU A 255 -15.76 8.50 1.08
C LEU A 255 -16.55 9.14 2.23
N CYS A 256 -17.57 9.95 1.95
CA CYS A 256 -18.39 10.61 2.98
C CYS A 256 -19.35 9.65 3.70
N LYS A 257 -19.71 8.51 3.09
CA LYS A 257 -20.50 7.46 3.75
C LYS A 257 -19.69 6.72 4.81
N VAL A 258 -18.38 6.62 4.61
CA VAL A 258 -17.44 6.20 5.64
C VAL A 258 -17.21 7.45 6.49
N ASP A 259 -17.48 7.39 7.79
CA ASP A 259 -17.59 8.54 8.72
C ASP A 259 -16.22 9.21 9.05
N VAL A 260 -15.41 9.44 8.02
CA VAL A 260 -14.00 9.86 7.98
C VAL A 260 -13.86 11.35 8.26
N MET A 261 -14.78 12.14 7.71
CA MET A 261 -14.65 13.60 7.64
C MET A 261 -15.09 14.27 8.95
N ALA A 262 -16.06 13.69 9.66
CA ALA A 262 -16.66 14.28 10.86
C ALA A 262 -15.77 14.18 12.11
N ARG A 263 -14.90 13.16 12.21
CA ARG A 263 -14.06 12.96 13.41
C ARG A 263 -12.76 13.76 13.43
N ASN A 264 -12.32 14.27 12.28
CA ASN A 264 -10.96 14.80 12.11
C ASN A 264 -10.85 16.33 12.12
N ALA A 265 -11.98 17.06 12.01
CA ALA A 265 -11.96 18.52 12.13
C ALA A 265 -11.42 19.04 13.48
N ASN A 266 -11.51 18.22 14.54
CA ASN A 266 -11.07 18.61 15.89
C ASN A 266 -9.72 18.02 16.33
N ARG A 267 -9.06 17.16 15.54
CA ARG A 267 -7.91 16.36 16.05
C ARG A 267 -6.55 16.70 15.44
N TYR A 268 -6.48 17.38 14.29
CA TYR A 268 -5.21 17.63 13.58
C TYR A 268 -4.64 19.05 13.69
N SER A 269 -5.18 19.90 14.57
CA SER A 269 -4.48 21.11 15.01
C SER A 269 -3.26 20.83 15.92
N ILE A 270 -3.01 19.55 16.27
CA ILE A 270 -1.95 19.12 17.18
C ILE A 270 -1.39 17.78 16.65
N SER A 271 -0.33 17.77 15.83
CA SER A 271 0.68 16.67 15.82
C SER A 271 1.79 16.78 14.76
N PHE A 272 1.94 17.87 14.00
CA PHE A 272 3.15 18.00 13.16
C PHE A 272 4.44 18.35 13.95
N ASN A 273 4.35 18.66 15.25
CA ASN A 273 5.52 18.98 16.07
C ASN A 273 6.26 17.77 16.68
N ASN A 274 5.74 16.54 16.57
CA ASN A 274 6.34 15.37 17.24
C ASN A 274 6.94 14.32 16.29
N ALA A 275 7.03 14.59 14.98
CA ALA A 275 7.59 13.65 14.00
C ALA A 275 9.11 13.86 13.73
N SER A 276 9.79 14.69 14.52
CA SER A 276 11.25 14.91 14.45
C SER A 276 12.05 14.18 15.54
N ALA A 277 11.43 13.23 16.24
CA ALA A 277 12.12 12.37 17.20
C ALA A 277 11.67 10.92 17.02
N LEU A 278 12.16 10.26 15.97
CA LEU A 278 12.47 8.82 15.88
C LEU A 278 13.31 8.55 14.63
#